data_AF-A0A961GGU6-F1
#
_entry.id   AF-A0A961GGU6-F1
#
_cell.length_a   1.000
_cell.length_b   1.000
_cell.length_c   1.000
_cell.angle_alpha   90.00
_cell.angle_beta   90.00
_cell.angle_gamma   90.00
#
_symmetry.space_group_name_H-M   'P 1'
#
loop_
_entity.id
_entity.type
_entity.pdbx_description
1 polymer ?
#
loop_
_entity_poly.entity_id
_entity_poly.type
_entity_poly.pdbx_seq_one_letter_code
_entity_poly.pdbx_strand_id
1 'polypeptide(L)'
;MATDGSGLENLPIEGEPLRPRALADLAAEIEDRRREILKVIDDANDRNATNLVRPAFAELPTADRFVPTEDAPVSRAFALAEHLRALWTAWLVTDTERQKRLGRASLNMPPELTHPEVPDFPARFAARLTEQPLI
;
A
#
# COMPACT_ATOMS: atom_id res chain seq x y z
N MET A 1 9.99 15.21 -1.37
CA MET A 1 10.97 15.33 -2.48
C MET A 1 12.32 15.65 -1.85
N ALA A 2 13.35 14.88 -2.14
CA ALA A 2 14.70 15.17 -1.63
C ALA A 2 15.23 16.42 -2.36
N THR A 3 15.49 17.48 -1.61
CA THR A 3 16.18 18.72 -2.03
C THR A 3 17.62 18.72 -1.53
N ASP A 4 18.49 19.62 -2.02
CA ASP A 4 19.83 19.81 -1.44
C ASP A 4 19.73 19.98 0.09
N GLY A 5 20.52 19.20 0.84
CA GLY A 5 20.44 19.08 2.30
C GLY A 5 19.51 17.97 2.84
N SER A 6 18.89 17.16 1.98
CA SER A 6 18.09 15.98 2.37
C SER A 6 18.92 14.70 2.53
N GLY A 7 20.25 14.83 2.51
CA GLY A 7 21.15 13.72 2.81
C GLY A 7 20.98 13.32 4.28
N LEU A 8 21.07 12.01 4.55
CA LEU A 8 21.12 11.51 5.93
C LEU A 8 22.49 11.73 6.59
N GLU A 9 23.41 12.38 5.87
CA GLU A 9 24.72 12.74 6.38
C GLU A 9 24.60 13.57 7.66
N ASN A 10 25.18 13.03 8.74
CA ASN A 10 25.15 13.52 10.13
C ASN A 10 23.88 13.20 10.95
N LEU A 11 22.95 12.39 10.44
CA LEU A 11 21.87 11.81 11.25
C LEU A 11 22.27 10.39 11.70
N PRO A 12 21.93 9.97 12.94
CA PRO A 12 22.17 8.62 13.43
C PRO A 12 21.16 7.62 12.83
N ILE A 13 20.99 7.66 11.51
CA ILE A 13 19.99 6.90 10.76
C ILE A 13 20.68 6.29 9.56
N GLU A 14 20.68 4.96 9.46
CA GLU A 14 21.20 4.24 8.30
C GLU A 14 20.09 4.02 7.27
N GLY A 15 20.28 4.44 6.02
CA GLY A 15 19.30 4.17 4.95
C GLY A 15 19.39 5.10 3.74
N GLU A 16 18.43 4.96 2.82
CA GLU A 16 18.21 5.94 1.76
C GLU A 16 16.95 6.77 2.05
N PRO A 17 16.95 8.09 1.77
CA PRO A 17 15.75 8.90 1.91
C PRO A 17 14.63 8.38 1.02
N LEU A 18 13.41 8.36 1.56
CA LEU A 18 12.21 7.93 0.83
C LEU A 18 12.01 8.79 -0.42
N ARG A 19 12.18 8.20 -1.61
CA ARG A 19 12.02 8.91 -2.89
C ARG A 19 10.54 8.92 -3.32
N PRO A 20 10.07 9.92 -4.10
CA PRO A 20 8.70 9.95 -4.63
C PRO A 20 8.30 8.66 -5.36
N ARG A 21 9.27 8.00 -6.03
CA ARG A 21 9.09 6.70 -6.68
C ARG A 21 8.65 5.59 -5.71
N ALA A 22 9.06 5.63 -4.45
CA ALA A 22 8.65 4.63 -3.46
C ALA A 22 7.14 4.66 -3.17
N LEU A 23 6.53 5.84 -3.13
CA LEU A 23 5.08 5.97 -2.97
C LEU A 23 4.32 5.57 -4.22
N ALA A 24 4.87 5.86 -5.41
CA ALA A 24 4.30 5.39 -6.67
C ALA A 24 4.32 3.85 -6.76
N ASP A 25 5.41 3.22 -6.32
CA ASP A 25 5.51 1.75 -6.30
C ASP A 25 4.56 1.13 -5.26
N LEU A 26 4.37 1.76 -4.10
CA LEU A 26 3.35 1.37 -3.13
C LEU A 26 1.94 1.45 -3.73
N ALA A 27 1.62 2.52 -4.43
CA ALA A 27 0.34 2.66 -5.13
C ALA A 27 0.14 1.56 -6.18
N ALA A 28 1.18 1.25 -6.96
CA ALA A 28 1.14 0.16 -7.95
C ALA A 28 0.91 -1.21 -7.30
N GLU A 29 1.56 -1.51 -6.17
CA GLU A 29 1.33 -2.75 -5.44
C GLU A 29 -0.09 -2.86 -4.86
N ILE A 30 -0.66 -1.76 -4.36
CA ILE A 30 -2.06 -1.75 -3.92
C ILE A 30 -2.99 -2.06 -5.09
N GLU A 31 -2.74 -1.49 -6.27
CA GLU A 31 -3.55 -1.72 -7.46
C GLU A 31 -3.39 -3.16 -7.99
N ASP A 32 -2.18 -3.70 -8.01
CA ASP A 32 -1.91 -5.12 -8.33
C ASP A 32 -2.74 -6.04 -7.42
N ARG A 33 -2.74 -5.76 -6.11
CA ARG A 33 -3.50 -6.54 -5.12
C ARG A 33 -5.01 -6.41 -5.29
N ARG A 34 -5.52 -5.22 -5.58
CA ARG A 34 -6.95 -5.00 -5.87
C ARG A 34 -7.39 -5.77 -7.09
N ARG A 35 -6.60 -5.75 -8.17
CA ARG A 35 -6.87 -6.51 -9.40
C ARG A 35 -6.90 -8.01 -9.16
N GLU A 36 -5.96 -8.52 -8.36
CA GLU A 36 -5.92 -9.93 -7.96
C GLU A 36 -7.19 -10.35 -7.21
N ILE A 37 -7.62 -9.56 -6.20
CA ILE A 37 -8.84 -9.83 -5.43
C ILE A 37 -10.07 -9.82 -6.35
N LEU A 38 -10.21 -8.82 -7.22
CA LEU A 38 -11.35 -8.71 -8.13
C LEU A 38 -11.40 -9.89 -9.09
N LYS A 39 -10.26 -10.25 -9.68
CA LYS A 39 -10.16 -11.41 -10.60
C LYS A 39 -10.62 -12.70 -9.92
N VAL A 40 -10.22 -12.94 -8.68
CA VAL A 40 -10.64 -14.16 -7.97
C VAL A 40 -12.12 -14.18 -7.63
N ILE A 41 -12.70 -13.02 -7.29
CA ILE A 41 -14.15 -12.90 -7.09
C ILE A 41 -14.90 -13.17 -8.40
N ASP A 42 -14.45 -12.59 -9.50
CA ASP A 42 -15.06 -12.77 -10.83
C ASP A 42 -14.97 -14.25 -11.25
N ASP A 43 -13.79 -14.87 -11.15
CA ASP A 43 -13.57 -16.30 -11.43
C ASP A 43 -14.46 -17.22 -10.56
N ALA A 44 -14.66 -16.89 -9.29
CA ALA A 44 -15.49 -17.68 -8.38
C ALA A 44 -16.98 -17.56 -8.71
N ASN A 45 -17.44 -16.36 -9.07
CA ASN A 45 -18.81 -16.12 -9.51
C ASN A 45 -19.12 -16.88 -10.81
N ASP A 46 -18.18 -16.89 -11.76
CA ASP A 46 -18.32 -17.60 -13.03
C ASP A 46 -18.37 -19.12 -12.86
N ARG A 47 -17.54 -19.69 -11.96
CA ARG A 47 -17.47 -21.16 -11.77
C ARG A 47 -18.61 -21.75 -10.95
N ASN A 48 -19.03 -21.08 -9.89
CA ASN A 48 -19.92 -21.66 -8.89
C ASN A 48 -21.33 -21.04 -8.86
N ALA A 49 -21.68 -20.16 -9.81
CA ALA A 49 -22.92 -19.36 -9.76
C ALA A 49 -23.15 -18.70 -8.39
N THR A 50 -22.06 -18.38 -7.69
CA THR A 50 -22.11 -17.71 -6.40
C THR A 50 -22.24 -16.22 -6.69
N ASN A 51 -23.06 -15.49 -5.92
CA ASN A 51 -23.17 -14.03 -6.04
C ASN A 51 -22.27 -13.35 -5.00
N LEU A 52 -20.95 -13.50 -5.14
CA LEU A 52 -20.01 -12.74 -4.33
C LEU A 52 -20.05 -11.28 -4.75
N VAL A 53 -20.28 -10.41 -3.77
CA VAL A 53 -20.34 -8.96 -4.01
C VAL A 53 -18.94 -8.42 -4.31
N ARG A 54 -18.78 -7.92 -5.53
CA ARG A 54 -17.58 -7.24 -6.01
C ARG A 54 -17.30 -5.99 -5.15
N PRO A 55 -16.15 -5.88 -4.48
CA PRO A 55 -15.80 -4.70 -3.70
C PRO A 55 -15.58 -3.49 -4.62
N ALA A 56 -16.03 -2.33 -4.16
CA ALA A 56 -15.70 -1.05 -4.78
C ALA A 56 -14.55 -0.42 -3.99
N PHE A 57 -13.36 -0.39 -4.60
CA PHE A 57 -12.22 0.29 -4.00
C PHE A 57 -12.23 1.76 -4.38
N ALA A 58 -11.96 2.63 -3.40
CA ALA A 58 -11.77 4.05 -3.65
C ALA A 58 -10.53 4.27 -4.54
N GLU A 59 -10.59 5.31 -5.37
CA GLU A 59 -9.44 5.74 -6.18
C GLU A 59 -8.21 5.98 -5.30
N LEU A 60 -7.04 5.57 -5.77
CA LEU A 60 -5.82 5.77 -5.02
C LEU A 60 -5.48 7.26 -4.94
N PRO A 61 -4.98 7.72 -3.78
CA PRO A 61 -4.44 9.08 -3.65
C PRO A 61 -3.27 9.27 -4.62
N THR A 62 -3.28 10.40 -5.33
CA THR A 62 -2.22 10.81 -6.24
C THR A 62 -1.39 11.93 -5.61
N ALA A 63 -0.12 12.06 -6.02
CA ALA A 63 0.83 12.98 -5.39
C ALA A 63 0.41 14.46 -5.50
N ASP A 64 -0.31 14.83 -6.55
CA ASP A 64 -0.88 16.17 -6.79
C ASP A 64 -1.95 16.56 -5.77
N ARG A 65 -2.53 15.60 -5.03
CA ARG A 65 -3.45 15.90 -3.91
C ARG A 65 -2.73 16.36 -2.64
N PHE A 66 -1.41 16.18 -2.56
CA PHE A 66 -0.60 16.50 -1.38
C PHE A 66 0.49 17.51 -1.73
N VAL A 67 0.10 18.62 -2.36
CA VAL A 67 1.02 19.72 -2.64
C VAL A 67 1.25 20.51 -1.35
N PRO A 68 2.51 20.76 -0.94
CA PRO A 68 2.82 21.60 0.21
C PRO A 68 2.26 23.02 0.02
N THR A 69 1.62 23.57 1.06
CA THR A 69 1.09 24.95 1.03
C THR A 69 2.20 26.00 0.83
N GLU A 70 3.39 25.70 1.34
CA GLU A 70 4.58 26.55 1.24
C GLU A 70 5.78 25.69 0.87
N ASP A 71 6.75 26.25 0.16
CA ASP A 71 8.01 25.55 -0.16
C ASP A 71 8.99 25.55 1.02
N ALA A 72 8.49 25.16 2.19
CA ALA A 72 9.24 24.98 3.42
C ALA A 72 9.52 23.48 3.66
N PRO A 73 10.69 23.09 4.21
CA PRO A 73 11.01 21.70 4.49
C PRO A 73 9.94 20.98 5.34
N VAL A 74 9.41 21.67 6.35
CA VAL A 74 8.35 21.15 7.24
C VAL A 74 7.06 20.87 6.46
N SER A 75 6.64 21.80 5.61
CA SER A 75 5.46 21.65 4.76
C SER A 75 5.61 20.49 3.77
N ARG A 76 6.81 20.29 3.20
CA ARG A 76 7.13 19.14 2.34
C ARG A 76 7.08 17.81 3.10
N ALA A 77 7.53 17.79 4.35
CA ALA A 77 7.49 16.60 5.20
C ALA A 77 6.04 16.22 5.57
N PHE A 78 5.20 17.20 5.95
CA PHE A 78 3.79 16.95 6.23
C PHE A 78 3.01 16.45 5.02
N ALA A 79 3.22 17.07 3.86
CA ALA A 79 2.63 16.62 2.60
C ALA A 79 3.00 15.15 2.29
N LEU A 80 4.26 14.78 2.49
CA LEU A 80 4.73 13.41 2.29
C LEU A 80 4.08 12.43 3.29
N ALA A 81 4.04 12.79 4.57
CA ALA A 81 3.45 11.97 5.62
C ALA A 81 1.96 11.71 5.36
N GLU A 82 1.23 12.74 4.93
CA GLU A 82 -0.19 12.63 4.62
C GLU A 82 -0.45 11.75 3.40
N HIS A 83 0.39 11.85 2.36
CA HIS A 83 0.31 10.97 1.19
C HIS A 83 0.59 9.51 1.58
N LEU A 84 1.63 9.25 2.38
CA LEU A 84 1.94 7.91 2.88
C LEU A 84 0.78 7.36 3.74
N ARG A 85 0.21 8.16 4.64
CA ARG A 85 -0.94 7.79 5.47
C ARG A 85 -2.14 7.37 4.61
N ALA A 86 -2.41 8.12 3.54
CA ALA A 86 -3.52 7.82 2.64
C ALA A 86 -3.30 6.51 1.87
N LEU A 87 -2.10 6.27 1.33
CA LEU A 87 -1.74 5.02 0.67
C LEU A 87 -1.78 3.83 1.64
N TRP A 88 -1.28 4.02 2.85
CA TRP A 88 -1.30 2.99 3.89
C TRP A 88 -2.73 2.60 4.27
N THR A 89 -3.61 3.59 4.42
CA THR A 89 -5.04 3.35 4.67
C THR A 89 -5.67 2.57 3.52
N ALA A 90 -5.33 2.90 2.26
CA ALA A 90 -5.83 2.19 1.09
C ALA A 90 -5.37 0.72 1.04
N TRP A 91 -4.13 0.44 1.45
CA TRP A 91 -3.62 -0.94 1.61
C TRP A 91 -4.41 -1.71 2.66
N LEU A 92 -4.58 -1.17 3.87
CA LEU A 92 -5.30 -1.81 4.97
C LEU A 92 -6.78 -2.08 4.63
N VAL A 93 -7.45 -1.15 3.93
CA VAL A 93 -8.82 -1.36 3.45
C VAL A 93 -8.86 -2.48 2.41
N THR A 94 -7.90 -2.49 1.47
CA THR A 94 -7.80 -3.55 0.46
C THR A 94 -7.66 -4.92 1.12
N ASP A 95 -6.81 -5.02 2.15
CA ASP A 95 -6.65 -6.25 2.90
C ASP A 95 -7.89 -6.63 3.72
N THR A 96 -8.55 -5.67 4.37
CA THR A 96 -9.79 -5.93 5.10
C THR A 96 -10.86 -6.51 4.18
N GLU A 97 -10.99 -5.99 2.96
CA GLU A 97 -11.94 -6.51 1.98
C GLU A 97 -11.55 -7.91 1.49
N ARG A 98 -10.24 -8.20 1.35
CA ARG A 98 -9.70 -9.55 1.14
C ARG A 98 -10.16 -10.47 2.27
N GLN A 99 -9.85 -10.17 3.52
CA GLN A 99 -10.20 -11.02 4.67
C GLN A 99 -11.70 -11.30 4.76
N LYS A 100 -12.54 -10.27 4.62
CA LYS A 100 -14.01 -10.43 4.70
C LYS A 100 -14.58 -11.39 3.67
N ARG A 101 -14.03 -11.39 2.45
CA ARG A 101 -14.60 -12.12 1.30
C ARG A 101 -13.87 -13.43 1.02
N LEU A 102 -12.58 -13.46 1.28
CA LEU A 102 -11.67 -14.55 0.94
C LEU A 102 -11.28 -15.40 2.16
N GLY A 103 -11.46 -14.88 3.38
CA GLY A 103 -11.15 -15.60 4.63
C GLY A 103 -12.22 -16.59 5.09
N ARG A 104 -13.41 -16.62 4.47
CA ARG A 104 -14.39 -17.70 4.70
C ARG A 104 -14.03 -18.89 3.82
N ALA A 105 -13.47 -19.92 4.45
CA ALA A 105 -12.86 -21.13 3.89
C ALA A 105 -13.77 -22.07 3.05
N SER A 106 -14.71 -21.57 2.23
CA SER A 106 -15.62 -22.43 1.45
C SER A 106 -15.52 -22.30 -0.07
N LEU A 107 -14.56 -21.56 -0.60
CA LEU A 107 -14.36 -21.41 -2.03
C LEU A 107 -13.03 -22.06 -2.39
N ASN A 108 -13.00 -22.87 -3.45
CA ASN A 108 -11.79 -23.46 -4.04
C ASN A 108 -10.83 -22.35 -4.49
N MET A 109 -10.12 -21.77 -3.53
CA MET A 109 -9.39 -20.52 -3.66
C MET A 109 -7.89 -20.77 -3.81
N PRO A 110 -7.19 -19.96 -4.62
CA PRO A 110 -5.73 -20.03 -4.70
C PRO A 110 -5.09 -19.82 -3.32
N PRO A 111 -4.08 -20.63 -2.94
CA PRO A 111 -3.43 -20.57 -1.63
C PRO A 111 -2.77 -19.21 -1.34
N GLU A 112 -2.43 -18.43 -2.37
CA GLU A 112 -1.81 -17.10 -2.20
C GLU A 112 -2.76 -16.05 -1.60
N LEU A 113 -4.08 -16.28 -1.66
CA LEU A 113 -5.12 -15.36 -1.18
C LEU A 113 -5.78 -15.81 0.12
N THR A 114 -5.67 -17.09 0.47
CA THR A 114 -6.11 -17.67 1.74
C THR A 114 -5.05 -17.63 2.83
N HIS A 115 -3.85 -17.13 2.54
CA HIS A 115 -2.80 -16.96 3.55
C HIS A 115 -3.32 -16.07 4.70
N PRO A 116 -3.39 -16.58 5.94
CA PRO A 116 -3.96 -15.87 7.08
C PRO A 116 -3.11 -14.66 7.49
N GLU A 117 -1.82 -14.68 7.15
CA GLU A 117 -0.88 -13.60 7.44
C GLU A 117 -0.75 -12.68 6.23
N VAL A 118 -1.09 -11.41 6.43
CA VAL A 118 -0.76 -10.32 5.53
C VAL A 118 0.66 -9.91 5.88
N PRO A 119 1.59 -9.80 4.93
CA PRO A 119 2.85 -9.18 5.26
C PRO A 119 2.60 -7.74 5.76
N ASP A 120 3.28 -7.36 6.84
CA ASP A 120 3.13 -6.04 7.48
C ASP A 120 3.37 -4.88 6.52
N PHE A 121 4.04 -5.13 5.39
CA PHE A 121 4.20 -4.22 4.27
C PHE A 121 4.09 -4.97 2.93
N PRO A 122 3.63 -4.33 1.84
CA PRO A 122 3.76 -4.87 0.49
C PRO A 122 5.21 -5.22 0.18
N ALA A 123 5.47 -6.36 -0.45
CA ALA A 123 6.82 -6.92 -0.52
C ALA A 123 7.84 -6.01 -1.21
N ARG A 124 7.46 -5.27 -2.28
CA ARG A 124 8.43 -4.39 -2.97
C ARG A 124 8.65 -3.10 -2.19
N PHE A 125 7.64 -2.62 -1.48
CA PHE A 125 7.78 -1.52 -0.53
C PHE A 125 8.63 -1.90 0.68
N ALA A 126 8.38 -3.07 1.28
CA ALA A 126 9.11 -3.62 2.42
C ALA A 126 10.61 -3.75 2.13
N ALA A 127 10.97 -4.21 0.93
CA ALA A 127 12.36 -4.34 0.49
C ALA A 127 13.16 -3.02 0.48
N ARG A 128 12.48 -1.88 0.61
CA ARG A 128 13.09 -0.53 0.66
C ARG A 128 13.04 0.10 2.03
N LEU A 129 12.43 -0.57 3.01
CA LEU A 129 12.44 -0.13 4.40
C LEU A 129 13.68 -0.71 5.07
N THR A 130 14.44 0.16 5.73
CA THR A 130 15.53 -0.25 6.61
C THR A 130 15.05 -0.11 8.04
N GLU A 131 14.79 -1.24 8.70
CA GLU A 131 14.44 -1.24 10.12
C GLU A 131 15.55 -0.57 10.93
N GLN A 132 15.17 0.40 11.75
CA GLN A 132 16.10 1.03 12.70
C GLN A 132 15.90 0.39 14.08
N PRO A 133 16.97 -0.02 14.78
CA PRO A 133 16.84 -0.52 16.13
C PRO A 133 16.30 0.57 17.06
N LEU A 134 15.37 0.21 17.95
CA LEU A 134 14.93 1.08 19.04
C LEU A 134 16.09 1.20 20.04
N ILE A 135 16.61 2.43 20.19
CA ILE A 135 17.58 2.77 21.24
C ILE A 135 16.88 2.76 22.60
#